data_AF-A0A964IGW4-F1
#
_entry.id   AF-A0A964IGW4-F1
#
_cell.length_a   1.000
_cell.length_b   1.000
_cell.length_c   1.000
_cell.angle_alpha   90.00
_cell.angle_beta   90.00
_cell.angle_gamma   90.00
#
_symmetry.space_group_name_H-M   'P 1'
#
loop_
_entity.id
_entity.type
_entity.pdbx_description
1 polymer ?
#
loop_
_entity_poly.entity_id
_entity_poly.type
_entity_poly.pdbx_seq_one_letter_code
_entity_poly.pdbx_strand_id
1 'polypeptide(L)'
;MDILPDLAALSDAEENALITRLEDREQSLSALRKRYHERIDALRAAREKRLRARIALGTVTVVGAGPLERSLFRGSGELPERDLEALPEPETLTDDALLTLLRTLEAEEDDVSFRRREAQGHLDIVRAHRRGEPVDLASLPAVLVAPRPLQGDAA
;
A
#
# COMPACT_ATOMS: atom_id res chain seq x y z
N MET A 1 -1.58 3.20 -16.09
CA MET A 1 -1.34 1.76 -15.82
C MET A 1 -0.18 1.39 -16.72
N ASP A 2 0.92 0.96 -16.12
CA ASP A 2 2.10 0.54 -16.89
C ASP A 2 1.85 -0.86 -17.41
N ILE A 3 1.82 -1.00 -18.73
CA ILE A 3 1.56 -2.29 -19.39
C ILE A 3 2.87 -3.07 -19.42
N LEU A 4 2.85 -4.33 -18.99
CA LEU A 4 3.97 -5.25 -19.13
C LEU A 4 4.38 -5.37 -20.61
N PRO A 5 5.68 -5.31 -20.94
CA PRO A 5 6.14 -5.56 -22.29
C PRO A 5 5.89 -7.02 -22.69
N ASP A 6 5.94 -7.30 -24.00
CA ASP A 6 5.90 -8.67 -24.51
C ASP A 6 7.17 -9.42 -24.07
N LEU A 7 7.00 -10.35 -23.13
CA LEU A 7 8.12 -11.08 -22.51
C LEU A 7 8.80 -12.03 -23.49
N ALA A 8 8.06 -12.61 -24.44
CA ALA A 8 8.63 -13.55 -25.41
C ALA A 8 9.60 -12.86 -26.39
N ALA A 9 9.54 -11.53 -26.48
CA ALA A 9 10.42 -10.72 -27.32
C ALA A 9 11.67 -10.19 -26.57
N LEU A 10 11.75 -10.37 -25.25
CA LEU A 10 12.88 -9.91 -24.45
C LEU A 10 14.05 -10.89 -24.52
N SER A 11 15.26 -10.37 -24.58
CA SER A 11 16.46 -11.14 -24.26
C SER A 11 16.58 -11.37 -22.74
N ASP A 12 17.35 -12.38 -22.34
CA ASP A 12 17.65 -12.64 -20.92
C ASP A 12 18.21 -11.40 -20.20
N ALA A 13 19.00 -10.58 -20.88
CA ALA A 13 19.57 -9.35 -20.32
C ALA A 13 18.49 -8.29 -20.07
N GLU A 14 17.56 -8.12 -21.00
CA GLU A 14 16.43 -7.19 -20.86
C GLU A 14 15.42 -7.66 -19.81
N GLU A 15 15.17 -8.97 -19.75
CA GLU A 15 14.33 -9.57 -18.71
C GLU A 15 14.93 -9.34 -17.31
N ASN A 16 16.25 -9.56 -17.14
CA ASN A 16 16.94 -9.25 -15.88
C ASN A 16 16.81 -7.78 -15.51
N ALA A 17 17.02 -6.87 -16.47
CA ALA A 17 16.86 -5.43 -16.24
C ALA A 17 15.42 -5.05 -15.88
N LEU A 18 14.42 -5.73 -16.46
CA LEU A 18 13.02 -5.54 -16.09
C LEU A 18 12.73 -6.01 -14.66
N ILE A 19 13.23 -7.19 -14.27
CA ILE A 19 13.10 -7.71 -12.90
C ILE A 19 13.70 -6.72 -11.90
N THR A 20 14.94 -6.28 -12.09
CA THR A 20 15.59 -5.33 -11.18
C THR A 20 14.80 -4.03 -11.05
N ARG A 21 14.33 -3.44 -12.16
CA ARG A 21 13.50 -2.22 -12.10
C ARG A 21 12.20 -2.42 -11.33
N LEU A 22 11.53 -3.56 -11.52
CA LEU A 22 10.30 -3.87 -10.81
C LEU A 22 10.55 -4.15 -9.31
N GLU A 23 11.68 -4.79 -8.96
CA GLU A 23 12.12 -4.99 -7.58
C GLU A 23 12.39 -3.65 -6.89
N ASP A 24 13.17 -2.77 -7.52
CA ASP A 24 13.45 -1.42 -7.00
C ASP A 24 12.15 -0.63 -6.80
N ARG A 25 11.22 -0.74 -7.76
CA ARG A 25 9.91 -0.10 -7.69
C ARG A 25 9.08 -0.64 -6.52
N GLU A 26 8.98 -1.95 -6.37
CA GLU A 26 8.26 -2.59 -5.26
C GLU A 26 8.86 -2.16 -3.91
N GLN A 27 10.19 -2.18 -3.79
CA GLN A 27 10.89 -1.80 -2.58
C GLN A 27 10.63 -0.33 -2.22
N SER A 28 10.67 0.57 -3.21
CA SER A 28 10.35 1.99 -3.03
C SER A 28 8.91 2.21 -2.55
N LEU A 29 7.96 1.46 -3.12
CA LEU A 29 6.55 1.52 -2.73
C LEU A 29 6.32 0.92 -1.34
N SER A 30 7.02 -0.17 -0.99
CA SER A 30 7.03 -0.76 0.34
C SER A 30 7.53 0.23 1.40
N ALA A 31 8.62 0.94 1.11
CA ALA A 31 9.16 1.98 1.99
C ALA A 31 8.21 3.18 2.15
N LEU A 32 7.59 3.64 1.05
CA LEU A 32 6.59 4.70 1.10
C LEU A 32 5.36 4.28 1.91
N ARG A 33 4.83 3.08 1.68
CA ARG A 33 3.69 2.51 2.41
C ARG A 33 3.96 2.46 3.92
N LYS A 34 5.17 2.06 4.31
CA LYS A 34 5.58 2.04 5.72
C LYS A 34 5.46 3.42 6.36
N ARG A 35 5.95 4.47 5.69
CA ARG A 35 5.84 5.86 6.18
C ARG A 35 4.38 6.32 6.29
N TYR A 36 3.52 5.95 5.33
CA TYR A 36 2.08 6.20 5.45
C TYR A 36 1.48 5.53 6.69
N HIS A 37 1.81 4.26 6.94
CA HIS A 37 1.34 3.53 8.13
C HIS A 37 1.79 4.19 9.42
N GLU A 38 3.07 4.52 9.54
CA GLU A 38 3.62 5.24 10.71
C GLU A 38 2.83 6.54 10.97
N ARG A 39 2.52 7.28 9.92
CA ARG A 39 1.77 8.55 10.04
C ARG A 39 0.31 8.36 10.41
N ILE A 40 -0.36 7.41 9.76
CA ILE A 40 -1.76 7.04 10.02
C ILE A 40 -1.89 6.57 11.48
N ASP A 41 -0.96 5.76 11.96
CA ASP A 41 -0.99 5.23 13.32
C ASP A 41 -0.76 6.33 14.36
N ALA A 42 0.14 7.29 14.11
CA ALA A 42 0.31 8.47 14.96
C ALA A 42 -1.00 9.30 15.07
N LEU A 43 -1.69 9.53 13.95
CA LEU A 43 -2.97 10.24 13.94
C LEU A 43 -4.08 9.46 14.65
N ARG A 44 -4.14 8.13 14.47
CA ARG A 44 -5.08 7.26 15.17
C ARG A 44 -4.84 7.28 16.68
N ALA A 45 -3.60 7.21 17.12
CA ALA A 45 -3.22 7.27 18.53
C ALA A 45 -3.63 8.61 19.16
N ALA A 46 -3.37 9.73 18.47
CA ALA A 46 -3.80 11.05 18.92
C ALA A 46 -5.33 11.16 19.03
N ARG A 47 -6.06 10.65 18.03
CA ARG A 47 -7.53 10.60 18.06
C ARG A 47 -8.07 9.79 19.23
N GLU A 48 -7.50 8.60 19.44
CA GLU A 48 -7.89 7.72 20.53
C GLU A 48 -7.66 8.39 21.89
N LYS A 49 -6.50 9.02 22.09
CA LYS A 49 -6.18 9.78 23.30
C LYS A 49 -7.23 10.86 23.59
N ARG A 50 -7.62 11.64 22.58
CA ARG A 50 -8.65 12.69 22.71
C ARG A 50 -10.03 12.12 23.01
N LEU A 51 -10.40 11.03 22.33
CA LEU A 51 -11.67 10.35 22.58
C LEU A 51 -11.75 9.82 24.02
N ARG A 52 -10.69 9.16 24.50
CA ARG A 52 -10.59 8.68 25.89
C ARG A 52 -10.73 9.83 26.90
N ALA A 53 -10.08 10.97 26.65
CA ALA A 53 -10.21 12.15 27.51
C ALA A 53 -11.65 12.70 27.54
N ARG A 54 -12.31 12.80 26.38
CA ARG A 54 -13.70 13.26 26.29
C ARG A 54 -14.69 12.31 26.98
N ILE A 55 -14.46 11.00 26.86
CA ILE A 55 -15.23 9.97 27.58
C ILE A 55 -15.05 10.14 29.08
N ALA A 56 -13.81 10.33 29.57
CA ALA A 56 -13.54 10.55 30.99
C ALA A 56 -14.24 11.80 31.54
N LEU A 57 -14.40 12.85 30.72
CA LEU A 57 -15.17 14.05 31.05
C LEU A 57 -16.69 13.87 30.96
N GLY A 58 -17.19 12.70 30.54
CA GLY A 58 -18.63 12.44 30.35
C GLY A 58 -19.26 13.21 29.18
N THR A 59 -18.45 13.75 28.27
CA THR A 59 -18.90 14.63 27.18
C THR A 59 -19.22 13.90 25.88
N VAL A 60 -19.13 12.57 25.86
CA VAL A 60 -19.36 11.74 24.67
C VAL A 60 -20.60 10.89 24.88
N THR A 61 -21.62 11.13 24.07
CA THR A 61 -22.72 10.19 23.89
C THR A 61 -22.32 9.22 22.79
N VAL A 62 -22.04 7.96 23.15
CA VAL A 62 -21.79 6.90 22.17
C VAL A 62 -23.13 6.46 21.62
N VAL A 63 -23.49 6.98 20.44
CA VAL A 63 -24.61 6.45 19.67
C VAL A 63 -24.13 5.17 18.99
N GLY A 64 -24.89 4.07 19.15
CA GLY A 64 -24.50 2.73 18.70
C GLY A 64 -24.00 2.72 17.25
N ALA A 65 -22.82 2.12 17.05
CA ALA A 65 -22.22 1.99 15.73
C ALA A 65 -23.14 1.15 14.84
N GLY A 66 -23.70 1.76 13.80
CA GLY A 66 -24.30 1.03 12.69
C GLY A 66 -23.25 0.15 12.00
N PRO A 67 -23.68 -0.73 11.06
CA PRO A 67 -22.75 -1.57 10.33
C PRO A 67 -21.67 -0.70 9.67
N LEU A 68 -20.41 -1.02 9.97
CA LEU A 68 -19.26 -0.35 9.38
C LEU A 68 -19.08 -0.86 7.95
N GLU A 69 -19.79 -0.26 6.99
CA GLU A 69 -19.41 -0.40 5.58
C GLU A 69 -18.10 0.35 5.35
N ARG A 70 -16.98 -0.35 5.54
CA ARG A 70 -15.67 0.17 5.14
C ARG A 70 -15.46 -0.21 3.68
N SER A 71 -15.40 0.79 2.79
CA SER A 71 -14.95 0.57 1.41
C SER A 71 -13.63 -0.20 1.40
N LEU A 72 -13.54 -1.23 0.57
CA LEU A 72 -12.33 -2.05 0.40
C LEU A 72 -11.16 -1.26 -0.20
N PHE A 73 -11.47 -0.19 -0.94
CA PHE A 73 -10.51 0.72 -1.56
C PHE A 73 -11.11 2.12 -1.62
N ARG A 74 -10.35 3.14 -1.20
CA ARG A 74 -10.77 4.55 -1.21
C ARG A 74 -9.88 5.44 -2.07
N GLY A 75 -8.78 4.88 -2.56
CA GLY A 75 -7.81 5.57 -3.37
C GLY A 75 -8.29 5.90 -4.78
N SER A 76 -7.48 6.69 -5.50
CA SER A 76 -7.65 7.07 -6.90
C SER A 76 -7.01 6.09 -7.89
N GLY A 77 -6.10 5.25 -7.41
CA GLY A 77 -5.13 4.47 -8.15
C GLY A 77 -3.83 5.22 -8.46
N GLU A 78 -3.70 6.53 -8.21
CA GLU A 78 -2.52 7.33 -8.57
C GLU A 78 -1.54 7.47 -7.41
N LEU A 79 -0.23 7.42 -7.70
CA LEU A 79 0.76 7.53 -6.64
C LEU A 79 0.73 8.95 -6.05
N PRO A 80 0.55 9.11 -4.73
CA PRO A 80 0.55 10.43 -4.12
C PRO A 80 1.96 11.05 -4.12
N GLU A 81 2.04 12.35 -4.39
CA GLU A 81 3.28 13.14 -4.35
C GLU A 81 3.51 13.84 -2.99
N ARG A 82 2.70 13.51 -1.99
CA ARG A 82 2.71 14.16 -0.68
C ARG A 82 4.04 13.95 0.05
N ASP A 83 4.60 15.05 0.55
CA ASP A 83 5.67 15.01 1.55
C ASP A 83 5.09 14.70 2.93
N LEU A 84 5.35 13.49 3.43
CA LEU A 84 4.85 13.02 4.72
C LEU A 84 5.57 13.67 5.91
N GLU A 85 6.81 14.12 5.73
CA GLU A 85 7.63 14.73 6.79
C GLU A 85 7.19 16.17 7.06
N ALA A 86 6.61 16.83 6.06
CA ALA A 86 6.07 18.19 6.17
C ALA A 86 4.68 18.25 6.83
N LEU A 87 4.09 17.12 7.22
CA LEU A 87 2.75 17.08 7.79
C LEU A 87 2.73 17.61 9.24
N PRO A 88 1.70 18.39 9.63
CA PRO A 88 1.61 18.99 10.96
C PRO A 88 1.45 17.96 12.07
N GLU A 89 2.12 18.15 13.21
CA GLU A 89 2.03 17.20 14.32
C GLU A 89 0.58 16.95 14.79
N PRO A 90 0.20 15.70 15.12
CA PRO A 90 -1.17 15.34 15.43
C PRO A 90 -1.79 16.18 16.55
N GLU A 91 -1.00 16.61 17.52
CA GLU A 91 -1.40 17.45 18.66
C GLU A 91 -1.86 18.85 18.25
N THR A 92 -1.36 19.36 17.12
CA THR A 92 -1.66 20.72 16.64
C THR A 92 -2.96 20.79 15.84
N LEU A 93 -3.49 19.65 15.41
CA LEU A 93 -4.70 19.57 14.60
C LEU A 93 -5.98 19.67 15.45
N THR A 94 -7.04 20.27 14.92
CA THR A 94 -8.40 20.12 15.48
C THR A 94 -8.92 18.70 15.25
N ASP A 95 -9.96 18.27 15.97
CA ASP A 95 -10.53 16.92 15.80
C ASP A 95 -11.02 16.67 14.36
N ASP A 96 -11.66 17.67 13.74
CA ASP A 96 -12.15 17.57 12.37
C ASP A 96 -11.01 17.56 11.35
N ALA A 97 -9.98 18.39 11.54
CA ALA A 97 -8.80 18.41 10.68
C ALA A 97 -8.02 17.09 10.78
N LEU A 98 -7.88 16.53 11.99
CA LEU A 98 -7.26 15.23 12.22
C LEU A 98 -8.03 14.12 11.51
N LEU A 99 -9.36 14.09 11.63
CA LEU A 99 -10.19 13.08 10.98
C LEU A 99 -10.12 13.19 9.45
N THR A 100 -10.13 14.42 8.93
CA THR A 100 -9.99 14.68 7.50
C THR A 100 -8.64 14.20 7.00
N LEU A 101 -7.55 14.59 7.67
CA LEU A 101 -6.20 14.16 7.31
C LEU A 101 -6.05 12.64 7.37
N LEU A 102 -6.57 11.99 8.42
CA LEU A 102 -6.55 10.54 8.55
C LEU A 102 -7.21 9.85 7.35
N ARG A 103 -8.40 10.30 6.95
CA ARG A 103 -9.12 9.74 5.79
C ARG A 103 -8.39 9.95 4.48
N THR A 104 -7.77 11.13 4.31
CA THR A 104 -6.96 11.43 3.12
C THR A 104 -5.75 10.52 3.06
N LEU A 105 -4.99 10.39 4.15
CA LEU A 105 -3.82 9.51 4.19
C LEU A 105 -4.19 8.03 4.02
N GLU A 106 -5.34 7.59 4.53
CA GLU A 106 -5.84 6.23 4.28
C GLU A 106 -6.13 5.99 2.79
N ALA A 107 -6.73 6.95 2.08
CA ALA A 107 -6.97 6.83 0.64
C ALA A 107 -5.67 6.89 -0.18
N GLU A 108 -4.73 7.75 0.20
CA GLU A 108 -3.41 7.83 -0.43
C GLU A 108 -2.58 6.56 -0.15
N GLU A 109 -2.69 5.96 1.04
CA GLU A 109 -2.04 4.68 1.33
C GLU A 109 -2.65 3.52 0.55
N ASP A 110 -3.97 3.50 0.35
CA ASP A 110 -4.63 2.56 -0.55
C ASP A 110 -3.99 2.63 -1.95
N ASP A 111 -3.72 3.83 -2.47
CA ASP A 111 -3.07 4.03 -3.77
C ASP A 111 -1.65 3.46 -3.82
N VAL A 112 -0.85 3.71 -2.78
CA VAL A 112 0.50 3.14 -2.67
C VAL A 112 0.43 1.61 -2.59
N SER A 113 -0.49 1.07 -1.80
CA SER A 113 -0.71 -0.37 -1.64
C SER A 113 -1.16 -1.03 -2.95
N PHE A 114 -2.03 -0.37 -3.71
CA PHE A 114 -2.46 -0.80 -5.04
C PHE A 114 -1.28 -0.88 -6.00
N ARG A 115 -0.50 0.21 -6.14
CA ARG A 115 0.68 0.25 -7.01
C ARG A 115 1.74 -0.77 -6.62
N ARG A 116 1.90 -1.01 -5.32
CA ARG A 116 2.81 -2.05 -4.82
C ARG A 116 2.34 -3.44 -5.25
N ARG A 117 1.04 -3.71 -5.18
CA ARG A 117 0.49 -5.01 -5.58
C ARG A 117 0.56 -5.22 -7.10
N GLU A 118 0.39 -4.15 -7.88
CA GLU A 118 0.61 -4.15 -9.33
C GLU A 118 2.07 -4.52 -9.66
N ALA A 119 3.05 -3.86 -9.04
CA ALA A 119 4.48 -4.17 -9.22
C ALA A 119 4.82 -5.61 -8.80
N GLN A 120 4.24 -6.12 -7.71
CA GLN A 120 4.40 -7.52 -7.30
C GLN A 120 3.82 -8.48 -8.33
N GLY A 121 2.59 -8.24 -8.81
CA GLY A 121 1.98 -9.09 -9.82
C GLY A 121 2.81 -9.13 -11.11
N HIS A 122 3.38 -7.99 -11.50
CA HIS A 122 4.32 -7.93 -12.62
C HIS A 122 5.60 -8.74 -12.37
N LEU A 123 6.19 -8.63 -11.17
CA LEU A 123 7.34 -9.45 -10.79
C LEU A 123 7.03 -10.94 -10.84
N ASP A 124 5.88 -11.34 -10.30
CA ASP A 124 5.48 -12.74 -10.25
C ASP A 124 5.31 -13.31 -11.67
N ILE A 125 4.70 -12.53 -12.57
CA ILE A 125 4.56 -12.86 -14.00
C ILE A 125 5.92 -13.01 -14.69
N VAL A 126 6.81 -12.01 -14.58
CA VAL A 126 8.12 -12.07 -15.25
C VAL A 126 8.97 -13.21 -14.68
N ARG A 127 8.96 -13.41 -13.36
CA ARG A 127 9.69 -14.52 -12.73
C ARG A 127 9.13 -15.88 -13.13
N ALA A 128 7.82 -16.02 -13.32
CA ALA A 128 7.21 -17.25 -13.82
C ALA A 128 7.66 -17.53 -15.26
N HIS A 129 7.63 -16.51 -16.12
CA HIS A 129 8.13 -16.59 -17.49
C HIS A 129 9.58 -17.09 -17.53
N ARG A 130 10.47 -16.49 -16.72
CA ARG A 130 11.87 -16.90 -16.58
C ARG A 130 12.06 -18.37 -16.17
N ARG A 131 11.15 -18.91 -15.36
CA ARG A 131 11.17 -20.32 -14.94
C ARG A 131 10.64 -21.27 -16.03
N GLY A 132 10.18 -20.75 -17.16
CA GLY A 132 9.51 -21.51 -18.22
C GLY A 132 8.10 -21.94 -17.84
N GLU A 133 7.48 -21.31 -16.84
CA GLU A 133 6.09 -21.56 -16.47
C GLU A 133 5.15 -20.92 -17.49
N PRO A 134 3.99 -21.54 -17.79
CA PRO A 134 3.02 -20.93 -18.69
C PRO A 134 2.47 -19.64 -18.07
N VAL A 135 2.51 -18.55 -18.85
CA VAL A 135 1.93 -17.25 -18.48
C VAL A 135 0.81 -16.94 -19.46
N ASP A 136 -0.40 -17.38 -19.14
CA ASP A 136 -1.63 -17.08 -19.87
C ASP A 136 -2.75 -16.74 -18.87
N LEU A 137 -3.90 -16.30 -19.38
CA LEU A 137 -5.04 -15.90 -18.53
C LEU A 137 -5.54 -17.03 -17.61
N ALA A 138 -5.35 -18.31 -17.99
CA ALA A 138 -5.77 -19.45 -17.20
C ALA A 138 -4.77 -19.78 -16.08
N SER A 139 -3.47 -19.51 -16.28
CA SER A 139 -2.42 -19.75 -15.29
C SER A 139 -2.21 -18.59 -14.30
N LEU A 140 -2.66 -17.36 -14.63
CA LEU A 140 -2.49 -16.17 -13.79
C LEU A 140 -2.88 -16.35 -12.32
N PRO A 141 -4.00 -17.00 -11.95
CA PRO A 141 -4.33 -17.20 -10.54
C PRO A 141 -3.25 -17.98 -9.78
N ALA A 142 -2.64 -18.99 -10.41
CA ALA A 142 -1.56 -19.75 -9.78
C ALA A 142 -0.28 -18.90 -9.66
N VAL A 143 0.05 -18.13 -10.70
CA VAL A 143 1.23 -17.25 -10.74
C VAL A 143 1.15 -16.15 -9.66
N LEU A 144 0.00 -15.51 -9.50
CA LEU A 144 -0.19 -14.36 -8.60
C LEU A 144 -0.45 -14.75 -7.13
N VAL A 145 -0.78 -16.01 -6.87
CA VAL A 145 -1.03 -16.57 -5.53
C VAL A 145 0.16 -17.37 -5.01
N ALA A 146 1.10 -17.76 -5.87
CA ALA A 146 2.26 -18.56 -5.50
C ALA A 146 3.00 -17.94 -4.29
N PRO A 147 3.25 -18.72 -3.22
CA PRO A 147 3.99 -18.22 -2.08
C PRO A 147 5.39 -17.83 -2.54
N ARG A 148 5.77 -16.57 -2.27
CA ARG A 148 7.12 -16.09 -2.52
C ARG A 148 8.10 -17.02 -1.78
N PRO A 149 9.14 -17.57 -2.44
CA PRO A 149 10.26 -18.11 -1.69
C PRO A 149 10.80 -16.95 -0.85
N LEU A 150 10.92 -17.17 0.46
CA LEU A 150 11.61 -16.24 1.36
C LEU A 150 13.00 -16.04 0.76
N GLN A 151 13.27 -14.86 0.20
CA GLN A 151 14.64 -14.47 -0.13
C GLN A 151 15.39 -14.50 1.19
N GLY A 152 16.30 -15.47 1.31
CA GLY A 152 16.92 -15.86 2.57
C GLY A 152 17.70 -14.73 3.21
N ASP A 153 17.71 -14.78 4.54
CA ASP A 153 18.81 -14.29 5.36
C ASP A 153 20.13 -14.75 4.73
N ALA A 154 20.85 -13.83 4.09
CA ALA A 154 22.27 -13.99 3.86
C ALA A 154 22.99 -13.44 5.09
N ALA A 155 23.52 -14.39 5.87
CA ALA A 155 24.41 -14.20 7.00
C ALA A 155 25.70 -13.46 6.63
#